data_AF-A0A0F9PI12-F1
#
_entry.id   AF-A0A0F9PI12-F1
#
_cell.length_a   1.000
_cell.length_b   1.000
_cell.length_c   1.000
_cell.angle_alpha   90.00
_cell.angle_beta   90.00
_cell.angle_gamma   90.00
#
_symmetry.space_group_name_H-M   'P 1'
#
loop_
_entity.id
_entity.type
_entity.pdbx_description
1 polymer ?
#
loop_
_entity_poly.entity_id
_entity_poly.type
_entity_poly.pdbx_seq_one_letter_code
_entity_poly.pdbx_strand_id
1 'polypeptide(L)'
;MSDKIVKMVPFHCARPRGACKKCAQLAEEGEKYCLITFQYSAEEISRPMITIEINGEEVLCEYELKKIFKDESEAKEYASENSYKMP
;
A
#
# COMPACT_ATOMS: atom_id res chain seq x y z
N MET A 1 7.28 -8.53 9.97
CA MET A 1 6.51 -7.45 9.32
C MET A 1 7.51 -6.49 8.71
N SER A 2 7.34 -6.10 7.45
CA SER A 2 8.28 -5.20 6.76
C SER A 2 7.51 -4.01 6.21
N ASP A 3 7.84 -2.81 6.68
CA ASP A 3 7.32 -1.58 6.11
C ASP A 3 8.02 -1.25 4.80
N LYS A 4 7.26 -0.81 3.81
CA LYS A 4 7.78 -0.32 2.53
C LYS A 4 6.90 0.83 2.04
N ILE A 5 7.53 1.80 1.39
CA ILE A 5 6.80 2.77 0.58
C ILE A 5 6.62 2.15 -0.79
N VAL A 6 5.39 2.10 -1.30
CA VAL A 6 5.07 1.57 -2.64
C VAL A 6 4.21 2.56 -3.39
N LYS A 7 4.28 2.52 -4.73
CA LYS A 7 3.37 3.30 -5.57
C LYS A 7 2.19 2.41 -5.96
N MET A 8 0.99 2.77 -5.53
CA MET A 8 -0.22 1.98 -5.76
C MET A 8 -1.48 2.84 -5.69
N VAL A 9 -2.60 2.34 -6.20
CA VAL A 9 -3.92 2.93 -5.95
C VAL A 9 -4.36 2.56 -4.52
N PRO A 10 -4.51 3.53 -3.59
CA PRO A 10 -4.93 3.24 -2.23
C PRO A 10 -6.43 2.90 -2.15
N PHE A 11 -6.85 2.33 -1.04
CA PHE A 11 -8.24 1.95 -0.77
C PHE A 11 -8.58 2.32 0.68
N HIS A 12 -9.88 2.49 0.94
CA HIS A 12 -10.39 2.87 2.26
C HIS A 12 -11.04 1.70 3.02
N CYS A 13 -11.50 0.65 2.32
CA CYS A 13 -12.10 -0.52 2.96
C CYS A 13 -12.06 -1.77 2.08
N ALA A 14 -12.31 -2.94 2.68
CA ALA A 14 -12.36 -4.24 2.00
C ALA A 14 -13.65 -4.50 1.19
N ARG A 15 -14.49 -3.49 0.99
CA ARG A 15 -15.73 -3.65 0.20
C ARG A 15 -15.40 -3.81 -1.30
N PRO A 16 -16.27 -4.46 -2.08
CA PRO A 16 -16.10 -4.58 -3.52
C PRO A 16 -15.90 -3.23 -4.22
N ARG A 17 -15.22 -3.25 -5.38
CA ARG A 17 -14.99 -2.07 -6.21
C ARG A 17 -16.32 -1.38 -6.54
N GLY A 18 -16.38 -0.06 -6.36
CA GLY A 18 -17.59 0.75 -6.58
C GLY A 18 -18.58 0.78 -5.41
N ALA A 19 -18.46 -0.09 -4.40
CA ALA A 19 -19.36 -0.11 -3.24
C ALA A 19 -19.03 0.98 -2.19
N CYS A 20 -17.87 1.63 -2.30
CA CYS A 20 -17.45 2.72 -1.41
C CYS A 20 -17.07 3.96 -2.23
N LYS A 21 -17.76 5.08 -2.01
CA LYS A 21 -17.49 6.36 -2.68
C LYS A 21 -16.05 6.85 -2.48
N LYS A 22 -15.48 6.67 -1.28
CA LYS A 22 -14.08 7.03 -1.00
C LYS A 22 -13.11 6.16 -1.79
N CYS A 23 -13.32 4.83 -1.85
CA CYS A 23 -12.48 3.97 -2.69
C CYS A 23 -12.61 4.31 -4.18
N ALA A 24 -13.80 4.69 -4.63
CA ALA A 24 -14.01 5.12 -6.02
C ALA A 24 -13.21 6.40 -6.33
N GLN A 25 -13.29 7.40 -5.45
CA GLN A 25 -12.48 8.62 -5.58
C GLN A 25 -10.98 8.34 -5.56
N LEU A 26 -10.49 7.50 -4.64
CA LEU A 26 -9.07 7.11 -4.62
C LEU A 26 -8.64 6.40 -5.91
N ALA A 27 -9.52 5.61 -6.51
CA ALA A 27 -9.27 4.97 -7.80
C ALA A 27 -9.25 5.96 -8.98
N GLU A 28 -10.06 7.02 -8.93
CA GLU A 28 -10.04 8.11 -9.92
C GLU A 28 -8.79 8.99 -9.79
N GLU A 29 -8.32 9.22 -8.56
CA GLU A 29 -7.08 9.97 -8.27
C GLU A 29 -5.81 9.23 -8.71
N GLY A 30 -5.90 7.92 -8.93
CA GLY A 30 -4.82 7.09 -9.47
C GLY A 30 -3.78 6.68 -8.43
N GLU A 31 -2.59 6.36 -8.92
CA GLU A 31 -1.50 5.85 -8.09
C GLU A 31 -0.92 6.92 -7.16
N LYS A 32 -0.67 6.54 -5.92
CA LYS A 32 -0.02 7.37 -4.90
C LYS A 32 1.11 6.61 -4.23
N TYR A 33 2.03 7.35 -3.63
CA TYR A 33 2.99 6.76 -2.71
C TYR A 33 2.28 6.43 -1.40
N CYS A 34 2.42 5.19 -0.95
CA CYS A 34 1.76 4.65 0.24
C CYS A 34 2.78 3.91 1.10
N LEU A 35 2.79 4.18 2.40
CA LEU A 35 3.49 3.34 3.37
C LEU A 35 2.60 2.14 3.69
N ILE A 36 3.10 0.94 3.41
CA ILE A 36 2.41 -0.31 3.73
C ILE A 36 3.29 -1.22 4.57
N THR A 37 2.67 -1.99 5.46
CA THR A 37 3.34 -3.04 6.24
C THR A 37 2.97 -4.39 5.65
N PHE A 38 3.95 -5.12 5.12
CA PHE A 38 3.75 -6.51 4.68
C PHE A 38 3.65 -7.47 5.87
N GLN A 39 2.63 -8.31 5.83
CA GLN A 39 2.48 -9.44 6.72
C GLN A 39 2.58 -10.74 5.91
N TYR A 40 3.58 -11.56 6.25
CA TYR A 40 3.87 -12.83 5.56
C TYR A 40 3.28 -14.04 6.29
N SER A 41 2.63 -13.84 7.44
CA SER A 41 1.98 -14.87 8.24
C SER A 41 0.47 -14.66 8.22
N ALA A 42 -0.28 -15.67 7.80
CA ALA A 42 -1.73 -15.65 7.88
C ALA A 42 -2.16 -15.64 9.35
N GLU A 43 -2.88 -14.60 9.76
CA GLU A 43 -3.60 -14.57 11.04
C GLU A 43 -5.11 -14.71 10.80
N GLU A 44 -5.91 -14.91 11.86
CA GLU A 44 -7.37 -15.12 11.80
C GLU A 44 -8.19 -13.91 11.27
N ILE A 45 -7.55 -12.82 10.84
CA ILE A 45 -8.20 -11.59 10.39
C ILE A 45 -7.98 -11.42 8.89
N SER A 46 -9.07 -11.31 8.12
CA SER A 46 -9.01 -11.02 6.69
C SER A 46 -8.43 -9.62 6.43
N ARG A 47 -7.32 -9.56 5.68
CA ARG A 47 -6.65 -8.31 5.29
C ARG A 47 -6.65 -8.10 3.77
N PRO A 48 -6.47 -6.85 3.31
CA PRO A 48 -6.24 -6.52 1.91
C PRO A 48 -4.98 -7.23 1.38
N MET A 49 -5.04 -7.68 0.13
CA MET A 49 -3.91 -8.35 -0.54
C MET A 49 -3.41 -7.53 -1.74
N ILE A 50 -2.11 -7.56 -1.97
CA ILE A 50 -1.45 -6.94 -3.11
C ILE A 50 -0.48 -7.94 -3.74
N THR A 51 -0.39 -7.92 -5.06
CA THR A 51 0.66 -8.64 -5.80
C THR A 51 1.89 -7.74 -5.89
N ILE A 52 3.04 -8.24 -5.45
CA ILE A 52 4.33 -7.57 -5.60
C ILE A 52 5.33 -8.48 -6.28
N GLU A 53 6.26 -7.90 -7.03
CA GLU A 53 7.39 -8.63 -7.59
C GLU A 53 8.52 -8.72 -6.55
N ILE A 54 8.91 -9.94 -6.18
CA ILE A 54 10.07 -10.21 -5.34
C ILE A 54 10.97 -11.17 -6.12
N ASN A 55 12.21 -10.75 -6.42
CA ASN A 55 13.20 -11.56 -7.15
C ASN A 55 12.69 -12.10 -8.51
N GLY A 56 11.81 -11.35 -9.19
CA GLY A 56 11.21 -11.77 -10.48
C GLY A 56 10.03 -12.73 -10.34
N GLU A 57 9.57 -13.03 -9.12
CA GLU A 57 8.36 -13.80 -8.85
C GLU A 57 7.24 -12.89 -8.36
N GLU A 58 6.04 -13.07 -8.88
CA GLU A 58 4.84 -12.39 -8.36
C GLU A 58 4.37 -13.10 -7.08
N VAL A 59 4.42 -12.38 -5.96
CA VAL A 59 3.98 -12.87 -4.66
C VAL A 59 2.75 -12.10 -4.21
N LEU A 60 1.70 -12.83 -3.85
CA LEU A 60 0.49 -12.28 -3.25
C LEU A 60 0.67 -12.19 -1.74
N CYS A 61 0.63 -10.97 -1.21
CA CYS A 61 0.90 -10.69 0.20
C CYS A 61 -0.25 -9.92 0.85
N GLU A 62 -0.54 -10.23 2.10
CA GLU A 62 -1.37 -9.37 2.94
C GLU A 62 -0.58 -8.10 3.32
N TYR A 63 -1.28 -6.97 3.37
CA TYR A 63 -0.68 -5.71 3.78
C TYR A 63 -1.64 -4.84 4.58
N GLU A 64 -1.03 -3.97 5.39
CA GLU A 64 -1.74 -2.89 6.09
C GLU A 64 -1.31 -1.54 5.52
N LEU A 65 -2.26 -0.73 5.08
CA LEU A 65 -2.00 0.65 4.64
C LEU A 65 -1.84 1.56 5.87
N LYS A 66 -0.62 2.06 6.09
CA LYS A 66 -0.29 2.92 7.24
C LYS A 66 -0.45 4.40 6.91
N LYS A 67 0.01 4.83 5.73
CA LYS A 67 -0.02 6.24 5.30
C LYS A 67 -0.15 6.37 3.79
N ILE A 68 -0.90 7.37 3.35
CA ILE A 68 -0.96 7.83 1.95
C ILE A 68 -0.22 9.17 1.92
N PHE A 69 0.80 9.31 1.07
CA PHE A 69 1.53 10.56 0.88
C PHE A 69 0.81 11.42 -0.15
N LYS A 70 0.88 12.74 0.04
CA LYS A 70 0.33 13.74 -0.89
C LYS A 70 1.05 13.69 -2.24
N ASP A 71 2.38 13.61 -2.19
CA ASP A 71 3.26 13.63 -3.34
C ASP A 71 4.56 12.86 -3.08
N GLU A 72 5.38 12.70 -4.12
CA GLU A 72 6.65 12.00 -4.05
C GLU A 72 7.66 12.68 -3.12
N SER A 73 7.62 14.01 -3.02
CA SER A 73 8.52 14.78 -2.15
C SER A 73 8.25 14.46 -0.67
N GLU A 74 6.98 14.44 -0.25
CA GLU A 74 6.60 14.04 1.11
C GLU A 74 7.03 12.60 1.41
N ALA A 75 6.86 11.69 0.45
CA ALA A 75 7.27 10.30 0.60
C ALA A 75 8.80 10.17 0.75
N LYS A 76 9.59 10.92 -0.02
CA LYS A 76 11.07 10.94 0.04
C LYS A 76 11.59 11.50 1.35
N GLU A 77 11.00 12.59 1.82
CA GLU A 77 11.33 13.18 3.11
C GLU A 77 11.09 12.16 4.23
N TYR A 78 9.89 11.58 4.26
CA TYR A 78 9.54 10.56 5.24
C TYR A 78 10.44 9.32 5.16
N ALA A 79 10.78 8.88 3.95
CA ALA A 79 11.69 7.75 3.73
C ALA A 79 13.08 8.03 4.30
N SER A 80 13.60 9.23 4.08
CA SER A 80 14.93 9.65 4.53
C SER A 80 15.01 9.73 6.05
N GLU A 81 13.99 10.30 6.69
CA GLU A 81 13.91 10.40 8.15
C GLU A 81 13.81 9.03 8.84
N ASN A 82 13.14 8.07 8.20
CA ASN A 82 12.84 6.76 8.78
C ASN A 82 13.69 5.61 8.18
N SER A 83 14.68 5.94 7.34
CA SER A 83 15.57 4.97 6.67
C SER A 83 14.83 3.92 5.81
N TYR A 84 13.69 4.30 5.21
CA TYR A 84 12.99 3.44 4.24
C TYR A 84 13.59 3.57 2.84
N LYS A 85 13.57 2.47 2.08
CA LYS A 85 13.87 2.50 0.64
C LYS A 85 12.58 2.78 -0.14
N MET A 86 12.68 3.62 -1.16
CA MET A 86 11.60 3.87 -2.12
C MET A 86 11.83 3.11 -3.44
N PRO A 87 10.77 2.63 -4.09
CA PRO A 87 10.80 2.07 -5.44
C PRO A 87 10.95 3.14 -6.51
#